data_AF-A0AA38SPQ9-F1
#
_entry.id   AF-A0AA38SPQ9-F1
#
_cell.length_a   1.000
_cell.length_b   1.000
_cell.length_c   1.000
_cell.angle_alpha   90.00
_cell.angle_beta   90.00
_cell.angle_gamma   90.00
#
_symmetry.space_group_name_H-M   'P 1'
#
loop_
_entity.id
_entity.type
_entity.pdbx_description
1 polymer ?
#
loop_
_entity_poly.entity_id
_entity_poly.type
_entity_poly.pdbx_seq_one_letter_code
_entity_poly.pdbx_strand_id
1 'polypeptide(L)'
;MRTPMATGLKLHKDLSGQSVESKLYRVDRKRIYGSCQFLAGKLVSWSSKKQNCVSTSNVEAEYVAATSCCLQALLMQTQLHDYGYTLDKIPILCDSKSAIAIYANLV
;
A
#
# COMPACT_ATOMS: atom_id res chain seq x y z
N MET A 1 0.98 10.99 1.11
CA MET A 1 1.91 11.59 0.10
C MET A 1 1.35 11.29 -1.30
N ARG A 2 0.91 12.30 -2.07
CA ARG A 2 0.21 12.06 -3.35
C ARG A 2 1.25 11.60 -4.40
N THR A 3 1.24 10.33 -4.79
CA THR A 3 2.08 9.85 -5.90
C THR A 3 1.52 10.39 -7.22
N PRO A 4 2.30 11.15 -8.01
CA PRO A 4 1.83 11.62 -9.30
C PRO A 4 1.72 10.42 -10.24
N MET A 5 0.57 10.28 -10.87
CA MET A 5 0.38 9.34 -11.98
C MET A 5 1.06 9.97 -13.20
N ALA A 6 2.15 9.36 -13.69
CA ALA A 6 2.81 9.84 -14.89
C ALA A 6 1.88 9.62 -16.10
N THR A 7 1.19 10.67 -16.52
CA THR A 7 0.38 10.69 -17.73
C THR A 7 1.29 11.02 -18.91
N GLY A 8 1.63 10.00 -19.71
CA GLY A 8 2.16 10.16 -21.07
C GLY A 8 3.66 10.47 -21.20
N LEU A 9 4.50 9.43 -21.20
CA LEU A 9 5.81 9.52 -21.85
C LEU A 9 5.62 9.27 -23.35
N LYS A 10 5.77 10.32 -24.18
CA LYS A 10 5.94 10.14 -25.64
C LYS A 10 7.29 9.48 -25.87
N LEU A 11 7.28 8.23 -26.34
CA LEU A 11 8.49 7.50 -26.72
C LEU A 11 9.08 8.11 -27.99
N HIS A 12 10.34 8.57 -27.91
CA HIS A 12 11.14 8.92 -29.09
C HIS A 12 11.57 7.62 -29.80
N LYS A 13 11.47 7.58 -31.13
CA LYS A 13 11.92 6.44 -31.95
C LYS A 13 13.45 6.31 -31.87
N ASP A 14 13.97 5.10 -31.99
CA ASP A 14 15.41 4.89 -32.11
C ASP A 14 15.92 5.38 -33.48
N LEU A 15 17.25 5.46 -33.64
CA LEU A 15 17.92 5.92 -34.86
C LEU A 15 17.79 4.95 -36.06
N SER A 16 17.16 3.78 -35.88
CA SER A 16 16.97 2.75 -36.92
C SER A 16 15.51 2.58 -37.37
N GLY A 17 14.56 3.28 -36.73
CA GLY A 17 13.16 3.30 -37.13
C GLY A 17 12.38 2.02 -36.79
N GLN A 18 12.95 1.09 -36.02
CA GLN A 18 12.24 -0.12 -35.58
C GLN A 18 11.45 0.11 -34.29
N SER A 19 10.25 -0.48 -34.22
CA SER A 19 9.44 -0.51 -32.99
C SER A 19 10.10 -1.44 -31.99
N VAL A 20 10.79 -0.88 -31.00
CA VAL A 20 11.37 -1.64 -29.89
C VAL A 20 10.30 -2.52 -29.23
N GLU A 21 10.53 -3.84 -29.25
CA GLU A 21 9.57 -4.84 -28.80
C GLU A 21 9.10 -4.55 -27.37
N SER A 22 7.78 -4.42 -27.23
CA SER A 22 7.04 -3.97 -26.05
C SER A 22 7.07 -4.90 -24.83
N LYS A 23 8.05 -5.80 -24.75
CA LYS A 23 8.20 -6.75 -23.63
C LYS A 23 8.89 -6.14 -22.41
N LEU A 24 9.77 -5.13 -22.58
CA LEU A 24 10.57 -4.61 -21.46
C LEU A 24 9.95 -3.41 -20.74
N TYR A 25 8.93 -2.76 -21.32
CA TYR A 25 8.27 -1.59 -20.71
C TYR A 25 6.82 -1.85 -20.31
N ARG A 26 6.39 -3.09 -19.99
CA ARG A 26 5.09 -3.25 -19.32
C ARG A 26 5.17 -2.47 -18.00
N VAL A 27 4.67 -1.23 -18.02
CA VAL A 27 4.53 -0.36 -16.86
C VAL A 27 3.68 -1.17 -15.90
N ASP A 28 4.35 -1.78 -14.94
CA ASP A 28 3.74 -2.68 -13.99
C ASP A 28 2.89 -1.79 -13.08
N ARG A 29 1.62 -1.60 -13.45
CA ARG A 29 0.67 -0.65 -12.83
C ARG A 29 0.26 -1.06 -11.41
N LYS A 30 0.93 -2.04 -10.80
CA LYS A 30 0.62 -2.48 -9.45
C LYS A 30 1.12 -1.41 -8.48
N ARG A 31 0.23 -0.99 -7.57
CA ARG A 31 0.56 0.00 -6.54
C ARG A 31 1.52 -0.60 -5.53
N ILE A 32 2.28 0.25 -4.87
CA ILE A 32 3.13 -0.11 -3.73
C ILE A 32 2.50 0.54 -2.51
N TYR A 33 2.35 -0.23 -1.43
CA TYR A 33 1.95 0.30 -0.14
C TYR A 33 3.00 -0.05 0.91
N GLY A 34 3.05 0.76 1.95
CA GLY A 34 3.94 0.54 3.09
C GLY A 34 3.15 0.47 4.39
N SER A 35 3.70 -0.23 5.37
CA SER A 35 3.21 -0.26 6.74
C SER A 35 4.38 -0.04 7.70
N CYS A 36 4.12 0.60 8.82
CA CYS A 36 5.06 0.74 9.93
C CYS A 36 4.33 0.48 11.24
N GLN A 37 4.97 -0.27 12.14
CA GLN A 37 4.39 -0.65 13.42
C GLN A 37 5.29 -0.18 14.55
N PHE A 38 4.69 0.57 15.48
CA PHE A 38 5.36 1.11 16.64
C PHE A 38 4.83 0.44 17.91
N LEU A 39 5.73 0.11 18.82
CA LEU A 39 5.41 -0.36 20.17
C LEU A 39 6.15 0.53 21.16
N ALA A 40 5.43 1.10 22.13
CA ALA A 40 5.98 2.03 23.12
C ALA A 40 6.83 3.16 22.50
N GLY A 41 6.39 3.70 21.35
CA GLY A 41 7.08 4.78 20.63
C GLY A 41 8.32 4.35 19.82
N LYS A 42 8.64 3.05 19.77
CA LYS A 42 9.77 2.50 19.00
C LYS A 42 9.28 1.75 17.78
N LEU A 43 9.92 1.94 16.62
CA LEU A 43 9.64 1.18 15.41
C LEU A 43 10.07 -0.28 15.60
N VAL A 44 9.14 -1.22 15.51
CA VAL A 44 9.40 -2.65 15.69
C VAL A 44 9.42 -3.39 14.37
N SER A 45 8.60 -2.94 13.41
CA SER A 45 8.51 -3.55 12.09
C SER A 45 8.08 -2.51 11.05
N TRP A 46 8.53 -2.72 9.83
CA TRP A 46 8.11 -1.96 8.66
C TRP A 46 8.09 -2.90 7.46
N SER A 47 7.20 -2.62 6.52
CA SER A 47 7.15 -3.35 5.26
C SER A 47 6.82 -2.40 4.11
N SER A 48 7.32 -2.73 2.93
CA SER A 48 6.93 -2.09 1.68
C SER A 48 6.63 -3.18 0.67
N LYS A 49 5.37 -3.28 0.25
CA LYS A 49 4.89 -4.38 -0.57
C LYS A 49 4.21 -3.84 -1.82
N LYS A 50 4.60 -4.42 -2.95
CA LYS A 50 3.88 -4.24 -4.20
C LYS A 50 2.62 -5.09 -4.17
N GLN A 51 1.47 -4.50 -4.49
CA GLN A 51 0.21 -5.22 -4.59
C GLN A 51 0.34 -6.39 -5.55
N ASN A 52 -0.28 -7.52 -5.22
CA ASN A 52 -0.16 -8.72 -6.04
C ASN A 52 -0.99 -8.59 -7.33
N CYS A 53 -2.15 -7.94 -7.22
CA CYS A 53 -3.05 -7.59 -8.31
C CYS A 53 -2.86 -6.13 -8.76
N VAL A 54 -3.18 -5.86 -10.03
CA VAL A 54 -3.31 -4.49 -10.54
C VAL A 54 -4.68 -3.99 -10.10
N SER A 55 -4.70 -3.02 -9.19
CA SER A 55 -5.96 -2.44 -8.73
C SER A 55 -6.57 -1.55 -9.82
N THR A 56 -7.89 -1.65 -9.99
CA THR A 56 -8.61 -0.92 -11.05
C THR A 56 -8.91 0.52 -10.65
N SER A 57 -8.86 0.82 -9.35
CA SER A 57 -9.01 2.18 -8.79
C SER A 57 -8.01 2.45 -7.66
N ASN A 58 -7.81 3.74 -7.34
CA ASN A 58 -6.97 4.13 -6.20
C ASN A 58 -7.59 3.72 -4.87
N VAL A 59 -8.92 3.77 -4.78
CA VAL A 59 -9.70 3.43 -3.58
C VAL A 59 -9.54 1.96 -3.24
N GLU A 60 -9.68 1.08 -4.23
CA GLU A 60 -9.48 -0.36 -4.09
C GLU A 60 -8.06 -0.68 -3.61
N ALA A 61 -7.05 -0.02 -4.20
CA ALA A 61 -5.66 -0.19 -3.81
C ALA A 61 -5.42 0.21 -2.34
N GLU A 62 -5.96 1.35 -1.93
CA GLU A 62 -5.81 1.86 -0.56
C GLU A 62 -6.57 0.99 0.44
N TYR A 63 -7.74 0.45 0.09
CA TYR A 63 -8.47 -0.50 0.90
C TYR A 63 -7.68 -1.81 1.13
N VAL A 64 -7.09 -2.38 0.07
CA VAL A 64 -6.22 -3.56 0.17
C VAL A 64 -4.99 -3.30 1.03
N ALA A 65 -4.40 -2.11 0.94
CA ALA A 65 -3.28 -1.70 1.80
C ALA A 65 -3.71 -1.59 3.28
N ALA A 66 -4.84 -0.92 3.54
CA ALA A 66 -5.38 -0.74 4.89
C ALA A 66 -5.73 -2.07 5.56
N THR A 67 -6.42 -2.97 4.84
CA THR A 67 -6.74 -4.32 5.33
C THR A 67 -5.49 -5.14 5.65
N SER A 68 -4.45 -5.07 4.81
CA SER A 68 -3.16 -5.71 5.11
C SER A 68 -2.51 -5.14 6.38
N CYS A 69 -2.61 -3.83 6.62
CA CYS A 69 -2.08 -3.20 7.83
C CYS A 69 -2.88 -3.63 9.07
N CYS A 70 -4.20 -3.70 8.98
CA CYS A 70 -5.07 -4.18 10.07
C CYS A 70 -4.74 -5.62 10.46
N LEU A 71 -4.53 -6.50 9.47
CA LEU A 71 -4.14 -7.89 9.74
C LEU A 71 -2.80 -7.96 10.49
N GLN A 72 -1.82 -7.16 10.07
CA GLN A 72 -0.52 -7.11 10.75
C GLN A 72 -0.65 -6.60 12.20
N ALA A 73 -1.49 -5.58 12.43
CA ALA A 73 -1.77 -5.08 13.77
C ALA A 73 -2.46 -6.14 14.66
N LEU A 74 -3.42 -6.88 14.11
CA LEU A 74 -4.10 -7.97 14.81
C LEU A 74 -3.12 -9.10 15.18
N LEU A 75 -2.24 -9.49 14.26
CA LEU A 75 -1.21 -10.50 14.54
C LEU A 75 -0.28 -10.06 15.68
N MET A 76 0.13 -8.79 15.70
CA MET A 76 0.93 -8.26 16.81
C MET A 76 0.15 -8.23 18.12
N GLN A 77 -1.14 -7.93 18.08
CA GLN A 77 -2.01 -7.96 19.25
C GLN A 77 -2.09 -9.38 19.85
N THR A 78 -2.35 -10.38 19.00
CA THR A 78 -2.39 -11.79 19.41
C THR A 78 -1.03 -12.22 19.98
N GLN A 79 0.07 -11.88 19.30
CA GLN A 79 1.40 -12.21 19.76
C GLN A 79 1.72 -11.60 21.13
N LEU A 80 1.32 -10.34 21.36
CA LEU A 80 1.48 -9.67 22.64
C LEU A 80 0.58 -10.27 23.73
N HIS A 81 -0.62 -10.68 23.36
CA HIS A 81 -1.54 -11.38 24.25
C HIS A 81 -0.94 -12.72 24.73
N ASP A 82 -0.28 -13.47 23.85
CA ASP A 82 0.42 -14.71 24.21
C ASP A 82 1.59 -14.45 25.19
N TYR A 83 2.20 -13.26 25.14
CA TYR A 83 3.20 -12.82 26.12
C TYR A 83 2.61 -12.23 27.41
N GLY A 84 1.29 -12.22 27.56
CA GLY A 84 0.59 -11.69 28.74
C GLY A 84 0.29 -10.19 28.70
N TYR A 85 0.45 -9.53 27.54
CA TYR A 85 0.13 -8.12 27.36
C TYR A 85 -1.20 -7.94 26.62
N THR A 86 -2.17 -7.29 27.25
CA THR A 86 -3.46 -6.94 26.63
C THR A 86 -3.44 -5.52 26.08
N LEU A 87 -3.55 -5.39 24.76
CA LEU A 87 -3.74 -4.11 24.08
C LEU A 87 -5.20 -3.96 23.66
N ASP A 88 -5.94 -3.06 24.30
CA ASP A 88 -7.38 -2.86 24.05
C ASP A 88 -7.65 -2.07 22.75
N LYS A 89 -6.80 -1.09 22.45
CA LYS A 89 -6.95 -0.20 21.28
C LYS A 89 -5.63 -0.02 20.57
N ILE A 90 -5.62 -0.31 19.26
CA ILE A 90 -4.46 -0.09 18.39
C ILE A 90 -4.83 1.00 17.38
N PRO A 91 -4.26 2.22 17.51
CA PRO A 91 -4.52 3.27 16.55
C PRO A 91 -3.85 2.92 15.21
N ILE A 92 -4.65 2.83 14.16
CA ILE A 92 -4.16 2.64 12.78
C ILE A 92 -4.19 4.00 12.10
N LEU A 93 -3.01 4.52 11.76
CA LEU A 93 -2.87 5.75 11.01
C LEU A 93 -2.77 5.45 9.52
N CYS A 94 -3.65 6.04 8.72
CA CYS A 94 -3.65 5.92 7.26
C CYS A 94 -3.48 7.31 6.65
N ASP A 95 -2.66 7.45 5.61
CA ASP A 95 -2.47 8.74 4.91
C ASP A 95 -3.52 8.98 3.82
N SER A 96 -4.31 7.95 3.48
CA SER A 96 -5.43 8.04 2.57
C SER A 96 -6.71 8.51 3.25
N LYS A 97 -7.18 9.70 2.84
CA LYS A 97 -8.49 10.24 3.25
C LYS A 97 -9.65 9.37 2.75
N SER A 98 -9.53 8.76 1.56
CA SER A 98 -10.53 7.86 0.99
C SER A 98 -10.68 6.59 1.82
N ALA A 99 -9.57 5.99 2.25
CA ALA A 99 -9.59 4.79 3.09
C ALA A 99 -10.20 5.07 4.48
N ILE A 100 -9.86 6.23 5.07
CA ILE A 100 -10.46 6.67 6.34
C ILE A 100 -11.98 6.87 6.19
N ALA A 101 -12.42 7.51 5.11
CA ALA A 101 -13.85 7.75 4.87
C ALA A 101 -14.65 6.44 4.71
N ILE A 102 -14.09 5.46 4.01
CA ILE A 102 -14.71 4.13 3.85
C ILE A 102 -14.80 3.41 5.20
N TYR A 103 -13.73 3.45 6.00
CA TYR A 103 -13.72 2.81 7.32
C TYR A 103 -14.72 3.47 8.29
N ALA A 104 -14.93 4.79 8.16
CA ALA A 104 -15.86 5.54 8.98
C ALA A 104 -17.34 5.37 8.60
N ASN A 105 -17.68 4.51 7.63
CA ASN A 105 -19.05 4.35 7.10
C ASN A 105 -19.69 5.69 6.70
N LEU A 106 -18.91 6.63 6.12
CA LEU A 106 -19.48 7.81 5.48
C LEU A 106 -19.97 7.42 4.07
N VAL A 107 -21.12 6.73 4.00
CA VAL A 107 -21.96 6.68 2.79
C VAL A 107 -22.85 7.91 2.78
#